data_AF-A0A918PMB5-F1
#
_entry.id   AF-A0A918PMB5-F1
#
_cell.length_a   1.000
_cell.length_b   1.000
_cell.length_c   1.000
_cell.angle_alpha   90.00
_cell.angle_beta   90.00
_cell.angle_gamma   90.00
#
_symmetry.space_group_name_H-M   'P 1'
#
loop_
_entity.id
_entity.type
_entity.pdbx_description
1 polymer ?
#
loop_
_entity_poly.entity_id
_entity_poly.type
_entity_poly.pdbx_seq_one_letter_code
_entity_poly.pdbx_strand_id
1 'polypeptide(L)'
;MKTIKTQNRLIGLALAGVLVVFVACIWLSFSTGWYGLAFIAGFFIMMAAPFVDTPIATRKGRLTYYSPMFITENLPNGSIHFHGGTLFDYVYVINFDLNGPERTRFILASYLSGLINFIDHHKNTNSPPRSMEGTSYILQENTARKLGFKTLPTNQVQLLVLILNYPTLILTQSLASKRLRFPNLRKVRTYHSSLDELIAKEEFIRHLRDKLTDQNEL
;
A
#
# COMPACT_ATOMS: atom_id res chain seq x y z
N MET A 1 6.15 -3.34 16.95
CA MET A 1 6.02 -4.13 15.71
C MET A 1 5.75 -5.58 16.06
N LYS A 2 4.86 -6.28 15.33
CA LYS A 2 4.67 -7.73 15.50
C LYS A 2 5.98 -8.48 15.17
N THR A 3 6.16 -9.68 15.72
CA THR A 3 7.43 -10.44 15.64
C THR A 3 7.59 -11.19 14.30
N ILE A 4 8.82 -11.57 13.92
CA ILE A 4 9.10 -12.44 12.76
C ILE A 4 8.25 -13.72 12.81
N LYS A 5 8.06 -14.30 14.01
CA LYS A 5 7.19 -15.45 14.22
C LYS A 5 5.73 -15.15 13.80
N THR A 6 5.23 -13.95 14.10
CA THR A 6 3.88 -13.53 13.72
C THR A 6 3.76 -13.32 12.21
N GLN A 7 4.78 -12.74 11.58
CA GLN A 7 4.85 -12.61 10.14
C GLN A 7 4.81 -13.99 9.46
N ASN A 8 5.68 -14.91 9.86
CA ASN A 8 5.71 -16.27 9.30
C ASN A 8 4.39 -17.02 9.51
N ARG A 9 3.73 -16.81 10.67
CA ARG A 9 2.39 -17.37 10.91
C ARG A 9 1.36 -16.83 9.92
N LEU A 10 1.34 -15.53 9.65
CA LEU A 10 0.40 -14.93 8.68
C LEU A 10 0.66 -15.41 7.26
N ILE A 11 1.93 -15.52 6.87
CA ILE A 11 2.32 -16.11 5.57
C ILE A 11 1.81 -17.54 5.48
N GLY A 12 2.07 -18.36 6.50
CA GLY A 12 1.62 -19.75 6.55
C GLY A 12 0.10 -19.89 6.49
N LEU A 13 -0.64 -19.04 7.20
CA LEU A 13 -2.11 -19.02 7.16
C LEU A 13 -2.63 -18.61 5.77
N ALA A 14 -2.03 -17.60 5.13
CA ALA A 14 -2.41 -17.19 3.78
C ALA A 14 -2.19 -18.31 2.76
N LEU A 15 -1.02 -18.96 2.81
CA LEU A 15 -0.68 -20.09 1.93
C LEU A 15 -1.60 -21.30 2.16
N ALA A 16 -1.88 -21.64 3.43
CA ALA A 16 -2.81 -22.72 3.75
C ALA A 16 -4.24 -22.41 3.26
N GLY A 17 -4.70 -21.17 3.43
CA GLY A 17 -5.99 -20.72 2.93
C GLY A 17 -6.10 -20.84 1.40
N VAL A 18 -5.07 -20.40 0.67
CA VAL A 18 -5.00 -20.56 -0.79
C VAL A 18 -5.03 -22.04 -1.19
N LEU A 19 -4.27 -22.89 -0.51
CA LEU A 19 -4.22 -24.32 -0.81
C LEU A 19 -5.59 -24.97 -0.62
N VAL A 20 -6.29 -24.65 0.48
CA VAL A 20 -7.64 -25.17 0.74
C VAL A 20 -8.61 -24.74 -0.35
N VAL A 21 -8.62 -23.45 -0.71
CA VAL A 21 -9.49 -22.94 -1.80
C VAL A 21 -9.15 -23.62 -3.12
N PHE A 22 -7.87 -23.78 -3.44
CA PHE A 22 -7.41 -24.40 -4.67
C PHE A 22 -7.87 -25.87 -4.77
N VAL A 23 -7.66 -26.66 -3.72
CA VAL A 23 -8.12 -28.06 -3.65
C VAL A 23 -9.64 -28.15 -3.74
N ALA A 24 -10.37 -27.27 -3.06
CA ALA A 24 -11.83 -27.22 -3.13
C ALA A 24 -12.32 -26.90 -4.54
N CYS A 25 -11.70 -25.92 -5.23
CA CYS A 25 -12.03 -25.58 -6.61
C CYS A 25 -11.77 -26.74 -7.57
N ILE A 26 -10.65 -27.47 -7.42
CA ILE A 26 -10.34 -28.66 -8.23
C ILE A 26 -11.41 -29.72 -8.01
N TRP A 27 -11.68 -30.08 -6.74
CA TRP A 27 -12.65 -31.12 -6.41
C TRP A 27 -14.03 -30.78 -6.97
N LEU A 28 -14.53 -29.57 -6.72
CA LEU A 28 -15.81 -29.10 -7.25
C LEU A 28 -15.84 -29.10 -8.79
N SER A 29 -14.73 -28.73 -9.44
CA SER A 29 -14.65 -28.71 -10.90
C SER A 29 -14.84 -30.10 -11.49
N PHE A 30 -14.22 -31.12 -10.90
CA PHE A 30 -14.38 -32.50 -11.34
C PHE A 30 -15.76 -33.07 -10.98
N SER A 31 -16.26 -32.80 -9.78
CA SER A 31 -17.56 -33.31 -9.32
C SER A 31 -18.75 -32.71 -10.07
N THR A 32 -18.65 -31.45 -10.51
CA THR A 32 -19.76 -30.74 -11.18
C THR A 32 -19.59 -30.60 -12.68
N GLY A 33 -18.38 -30.85 -13.22
CA GLY A 33 -18.03 -30.57 -14.62
C GLY A 33 -17.87 -29.08 -14.94
N TRP A 34 -17.97 -28.18 -13.96
CA TRP A 34 -17.83 -26.74 -14.16
C TRP A 34 -16.38 -26.26 -14.00
N TYR A 35 -15.65 -26.20 -15.11
CA TYR A 35 -14.24 -25.77 -15.14
C TYR A 35 -14.02 -24.25 -14.94
N GLY A 36 -15.09 -23.45 -14.87
CA GLY A 36 -15.00 -22.00 -14.59
C GLY A 36 -14.50 -21.67 -13.18
N LEU A 37 -14.45 -22.66 -12.28
CA LEU A 37 -13.95 -22.52 -10.92
C LEU A 37 -12.46 -22.14 -10.85
N ALA A 38 -11.69 -22.37 -11.92
CA ALA A 38 -10.31 -21.92 -12.02
C ALA A 38 -10.18 -20.38 -11.89
N PHE A 39 -11.15 -19.61 -12.41
CA PHE A 39 -11.16 -18.16 -12.27
C PHE A 39 -11.37 -17.72 -10.82
N ILE A 40 -12.18 -18.47 -10.06
CA ILE A 40 -12.41 -18.22 -8.62
C ILE A 40 -11.12 -18.47 -7.84
N ALA A 41 -10.41 -19.57 -8.12
CA ALA A 41 -9.13 -19.86 -7.49
C ALA A 41 -8.10 -18.74 -7.76
N GLY A 42 -8.01 -18.25 -9.00
CA GLY A 42 -7.13 -17.13 -9.37
C GLY A 42 -7.42 -15.84 -8.57
N PHE A 43 -8.70 -15.54 -8.33
CA PHE A 43 -9.11 -14.39 -7.51
C PHE A 43 -8.55 -14.47 -6.08
N PHE A 44 -8.64 -15.63 -5.42
CA PHE A 44 -8.12 -15.80 -4.06
C PHE A 44 -6.59 -15.80 -3.99
N ILE A 45 -5.91 -16.35 -5.01
CA ILE A 45 -4.45 -16.28 -5.12
C ILE A 45 -3.99 -14.82 -5.15
N MET A 46 -4.64 -13.98 -5.94
CA MET A 46 -4.30 -12.56 -6.05
C MET A 46 -4.49 -11.80 -4.73
N MET A 47 -5.47 -12.17 -3.91
CA MET A 47 -5.64 -11.62 -2.56
C MET A 47 -4.55 -12.07 -1.58
N ALA A 48 -4.04 -13.29 -1.75
CA ALA A 48 -2.99 -13.83 -0.90
C ALA A 48 -1.58 -13.41 -1.32
N ALA A 49 -1.38 -13.04 -2.59
CA ALA A 49 -0.07 -12.68 -3.15
C ALA A 49 0.69 -11.62 -2.32
N PRO A 50 0.08 -10.52 -1.82
CA PRO A 50 0.79 -9.54 -1.01
C PRO A 50 1.39 -10.09 0.29
N PHE A 51 0.83 -11.17 0.85
CA PHE A 51 1.36 -11.80 2.06
C PHE A 51 2.70 -12.49 1.80
N VAL A 52 2.98 -12.88 0.55
CA VAL A 52 4.21 -13.57 0.15
C VAL A 52 5.16 -12.59 -0.54
N ASP A 53 4.65 -11.87 -1.53
CA ASP A 53 5.44 -11.03 -2.42
C ASP A 53 6.05 -9.84 -1.68
N THR A 54 5.28 -9.15 -0.84
CA THR A 54 5.77 -7.97 -0.13
C THR A 54 6.94 -8.34 0.79
N PRO A 55 6.84 -9.33 1.71
CA PRO A 55 8.00 -9.74 2.52
C PRO A 55 9.21 -10.21 1.70
N ILE A 56 9.00 -10.93 0.60
CA ILE A 56 10.11 -11.38 -0.27
C ILE A 56 10.79 -10.21 -0.95
N ALA A 57 10.02 -9.28 -1.52
CA ALA A 57 10.53 -8.11 -2.22
C ALA A 57 11.33 -7.20 -1.28
N THR A 58 10.88 -7.05 -0.03
CA THR A 58 11.63 -6.33 1.01
C THR A 58 12.94 -7.02 1.37
N ARG A 59 12.93 -8.34 1.59
CA ARG A 59 14.17 -9.09 1.87
C ARG A 59 15.18 -9.03 0.72
N LYS A 60 14.69 -8.94 -0.52
CA LYS A 60 15.52 -8.78 -1.72
C LYS A 60 15.97 -7.33 -1.97
N GLY A 61 15.61 -6.38 -1.11
CA GLY A 61 15.94 -4.96 -1.26
C GLY A 61 15.21 -4.24 -2.41
N ARG A 62 14.18 -4.87 -3.01
CA ARG A 62 13.36 -4.26 -4.06
C ARG A 62 12.38 -3.24 -3.49
N LEU A 63 11.85 -3.51 -2.30
CA LEU A 63 10.98 -2.61 -1.56
C LEU A 63 11.67 -2.10 -0.29
N THR A 64 11.60 -0.79 -0.06
CA THR A 64 12.12 -0.13 1.15
C THR A 64 10.97 0.48 1.95
N TYR A 65 10.92 0.18 3.25
CA TYR A 65 9.96 0.81 4.16
C TYR A 65 10.58 2.06 4.78
N TYR A 66 9.91 3.20 4.62
CA TYR A 66 10.20 4.40 5.41
C TYR A 66 9.23 4.57 6.57
N SER A 67 8.07 3.92 6.50
CA SER A 67 7.17 3.71 7.63
C SER A 67 6.28 2.49 7.35
N PRO A 68 5.50 2.00 8.33
CA PRO A 68 4.65 0.82 8.12
C PRO A 68 3.60 0.94 7.01
N MET A 69 3.27 2.17 6.56
CA MET A 69 2.28 2.41 5.50
C MET A 69 2.87 3.17 4.30
N PHE A 70 4.20 3.32 4.24
CA PHE A 70 4.90 4.02 3.17
C PHE A 70 6.08 3.19 2.68
N ILE A 71 5.94 2.69 1.45
CA ILE A 71 6.89 1.78 0.82
C ILE A 71 7.37 2.43 -0.48
N THR A 72 8.64 2.27 -0.79
CA THR A 72 9.20 2.70 -2.07
C THR A 72 9.87 1.57 -2.82
N GLU A 73 9.91 1.69 -4.14
CA GLU A 73 10.62 0.84 -5.09
C GLU A 73 11.58 1.71 -5.91
N ASN A 74 12.85 1.30 -6.00
CA ASN A 74 13.83 1.98 -6.84
C ASN A 74 13.71 1.49 -8.28
N LEU A 75 13.53 2.39 -9.23
CA LEU A 75 13.46 2.05 -10.65
C LEU A 75 14.84 2.11 -11.32
N PRO A 76 15.07 1.31 -12.38
CA PRO A 76 16.34 1.32 -13.13
C PRO A 76 16.72 2.69 -13.71
N ASN A 77 15.76 3.59 -13.92
CA ASN A 77 15.98 4.93 -14.45
C ASN A 77 16.38 5.96 -13.38
N GLY A 78 16.62 5.53 -12.13
CA GLY A 78 16.99 6.40 -11.00
C GLY A 78 15.81 7.16 -10.37
N SER A 79 14.57 6.88 -10.80
CA SER A 79 13.36 7.39 -10.16
C SER A 79 12.90 6.42 -9.06
N ILE A 80 12.10 6.91 -8.13
CA ILE A 80 11.52 6.11 -7.05
C ILE A 80 10.01 6.08 -7.21
N HIS A 81 9.43 4.88 -7.16
CA HIS A 81 7.99 4.70 -7.06
C HIS A 81 7.58 4.52 -5.61
N PHE A 82 6.58 5.27 -5.16
CA PHE A 82 6.05 5.15 -3.80
C PHE A 82 4.63 4.58 -3.81
N HIS A 83 4.38 3.78 -2.80
CA HIS A 83 3.14 3.05 -2.62
C HIS A 83 2.69 3.14 -1.17
N GLY A 84 1.40 2.87 -0.99
CA GLY A 84 0.89 2.53 0.32
C GLY A 84 1.35 1.19 0.83
N GLY A 85 1.02 0.94 2.10
CA GLY A 85 0.96 -0.42 2.62
C GLY A 85 0.11 -1.32 1.72
N THR A 86 0.57 -2.54 1.54
CA THR A 86 -0.12 -3.61 0.84
C THR A 86 -1.17 -4.27 1.74
N LEU A 87 -1.98 -5.20 1.23
CA LEU A 87 -2.94 -5.93 2.07
C LEU A 87 -2.26 -6.64 3.25
N PHE A 88 -1.04 -7.13 3.06
CA PHE A 88 -0.21 -7.68 4.13
C PHE A 88 0.00 -6.65 5.26
N ASP A 89 0.40 -5.43 4.92
CA ASP A 89 0.70 -4.37 5.89
C ASP A 89 -0.54 -3.96 6.68
N TYR A 90 -1.70 -3.91 6.01
CA TYR A 90 -2.96 -3.60 6.68
C TYR A 90 -3.32 -4.66 7.72
N VAL A 91 -3.12 -5.95 7.42
CA VAL A 91 -3.38 -7.04 8.38
C VAL A 91 -2.29 -7.13 9.46
N TYR A 92 -1.05 -6.84 9.07
CA TYR A 92 0.11 -6.99 9.94
C TYR A 92 0.21 -5.85 10.95
N VAL A 93 0.01 -4.61 10.54
CA VAL A 93 0.36 -3.43 11.33
C VAL A 93 -0.85 -2.84 12.05
N ILE A 94 -2.04 -2.83 11.43
CA ILE A 94 -3.21 -2.16 11.99
C ILE A 94 -3.66 -2.88 13.28
N ASN A 95 -3.92 -2.09 14.32
CA ASN A 95 -4.60 -2.58 15.52
C ASN A 95 -6.10 -2.72 15.21
N PHE A 96 -6.63 -3.94 15.30
CA PHE A 96 -8.03 -4.23 15.02
C PHE A 96 -8.99 -3.80 16.13
N ASP A 97 -8.49 -3.45 17.31
CA ASP A 97 -9.31 -2.92 18.41
C ASP A 97 -9.75 -1.47 18.12
N LEU A 98 -8.97 -0.73 17.32
CA LEU A 98 -9.28 0.63 16.90
C LEU A 98 -10.54 0.72 16.03
N ASN A 99 -11.25 1.84 16.15
CA ASN A 99 -12.37 2.20 15.29
C ASN A 99 -11.89 2.71 13.91
N GLY A 100 -12.84 2.89 12.97
CA GLY A 100 -12.52 3.28 11.59
C GLY A 100 -11.76 4.61 11.46
N PRO A 101 -12.22 5.70 12.13
CA PRO A 101 -11.49 6.97 12.18
C PRO A 101 -10.06 6.84 12.71
N GLU A 102 -9.85 6.14 13.82
CA GLU A 102 -8.52 5.93 14.42
C GLU A 102 -7.58 5.17 13.48
N ARG A 103 -8.06 4.11 12.82
CA ARG A 103 -7.27 3.37 11.82
C ARG A 103 -6.90 4.24 10.63
N THR A 104 -7.86 5.02 10.12
CA THR A 104 -7.61 5.95 8.99
C THR A 104 -6.55 6.97 9.36
N ARG A 105 -6.62 7.50 10.59
CA ARG A 105 -5.67 8.45 11.12
C ARG A 105 -4.28 7.84 11.31
N PHE A 106 -4.19 6.65 11.88
CA PHE A 106 -2.94 5.88 11.98
C PHE A 106 -2.29 5.68 10.61
N ILE A 107 -3.07 5.31 9.60
CA ILE A 107 -2.58 5.11 8.23
C ILE A 107 -2.03 6.43 7.68
N LEU A 108 -2.78 7.52 7.76
CA LEU A 108 -2.35 8.83 7.25
C LEU A 108 -1.10 9.36 7.97
N ALA A 109 -1.06 9.26 9.30
CA ALA A 109 0.11 9.65 10.09
C ALA A 109 1.34 8.80 9.73
N SER A 110 1.15 7.49 9.49
CA SER A 110 2.21 6.60 9.02
C SER A 110 2.70 7.00 7.62
N TYR A 111 1.80 7.31 6.68
CA TYR A 111 2.19 7.81 5.35
C TYR A 111 3.05 9.07 5.43
N LEU A 112 2.62 10.07 6.21
CA LEU A 112 3.38 11.32 6.35
C LEU A 112 4.72 11.09 7.05
N SER A 113 4.76 10.24 8.08
CA SER A 113 6.01 9.86 8.73
C SER A 113 6.97 9.18 7.75
N GLY A 114 6.45 8.35 6.86
CA GLY A 114 7.25 7.71 5.81
C GLY A 114 7.78 8.70 4.79
N LEU A 115 6.97 9.67 4.37
CA LEU A 115 7.41 10.74 3.48
C LEU A 115 8.51 11.61 4.13
N ILE A 116 8.38 11.92 5.42
CA ILE A 116 9.38 12.65 6.19
C ILE A 116 10.68 11.84 6.30
N ASN A 117 10.59 10.57 6.66
CA ASN A 117 11.76 9.67 6.75
C ASN A 117 12.45 9.51 5.39
N PHE A 118 11.68 9.50 4.29
CA PHE A 118 12.22 9.52 2.94
C PHE A 118 13.01 10.80 2.65
N ILE A 119 12.43 11.96 2.96
CA ILE A 119 13.11 13.26 2.81
C ILE A 119 14.40 13.28 3.64
N ASP A 120 14.33 12.89 4.92
CA ASP A 120 15.48 12.87 5.83
C ASP A 120 16.60 11.95 5.35
N HIS A 121 16.25 10.80 4.79
CA HIS A 121 17.21 9.84 4.25
C HIS A 121 17.94 10.37 3.01
N HIS A 122 17.25 11.13 2.15
CA HIS A 122 17.79 11.57 0.86
C HIS A 122 18.30 13.01 0.83
N LYS A 123 17.91 13.89 1.77
CA LYS A 123 18.25 15.32 1.71
C LYS A 123 19.75 15.63 1.79
N ASN A 124 20.54 14.72 2.37
CA ASN A 124 21.99 14.87 2.53
C ASN A 124 22.79 13.85 1.71
N THR A 125 22.18 13.17 0.74
CA THR A 125 22.88 12.20 -0.10
C THR A 125 23.53 12.87 -1.31
N ASN A 126 24.71 12.39 -1.70
CA ASN A 126 25.43 12.85 -2.89
C ASN A 126 24.80 12.36 -4.20
N SER A 127 23.78 11.49 -4.12
CA SER A 127 23.10 10.91 -5.29
C SER A 127 21.60 10.81 -5.01
N PRO A 128 20.90 11.97 -4.95
CA PRO A 128 19.47 11.99 -4.67
C PRO A 128 18.68 11.30 -5.80
N PRO A 129 17.51 10.75 -5.49
CA PRO A 129 16.63 10.19 -6.51
C PRO A 129 16.23 11.27 -7.50
N ARG A 130 16.15 10.88 -8.79
CA ARG A 130 15.79 11.80 -9.87
C ARG A 130 14.40 12.39 -9.68
N SER A 131 13.46 11.55 -9.27
CA SER A 131 12.08 11.91 -9.01
C SER A 131 11.40 10.87 -8.14
N MET A 132 10.24 11.25 -7.60
CA MET A 132 9.36 10.40 -6.83
C MET A 132 7.98 10.37 -7.49
N GLU A 133 7.46 9.18 -7.78
CA GLU A 133 6.17 8.99 -8.44
C GLU A 133 5.30 7.98 -7.68
N GLY A 134 3.99 8.21 -7.66
CA GLY A 134 3.08 7.29 -7.00
C GLY A 134 1.66 7.49 -7.46
N THR A 135 0.94 6.38 -7.59
CA THR A 135 -0.46 6.41 -8.02
C THR A 135 -1.36 6.14 -6.85
N SER A 136 -2.28 7.07 -6.60
CA SER A 136 -3.16 7.02 -5.44
C SER A 136 -4.60 7.33 -5.82
N TYR A 137 -5.50 6.57 -5.23
CA TYR A 137 -6.94 6.81 -5.21
C TYR A 137 -7.42 7.40 -3.88
N ILE A 138 -6.50 7.54 -2.90
CA ILE A 138 -6.76 8.02 -1.55
C ILE A 138 -6.44 9.52 -1.45
N LEU A 139 -5.34 9.94 -2.08
CA LEU A 139 -4.86 11.31 -2.03
C LEU A 139 -5.65 12.18 -3.01
N GLN A 140 -6.23 13.28 -2.50
CA GLN A 140 -6.85 14.29 -3.34
C GLN A 140 -5.78 15.21 -3.94
N GLU A 141 -6.02 15.68 -5.16
CA GLU A 141 -5.10 16.56 -5.89
C GLU A 141 -4.70 17.82 -5.10
N ASN A 142 -5.66 18.47 -4.44
CA ASN A 142 -5.39 19.64 -3.60
C ASN A 142 -4.46 19.31 -2.43
N THR A 143 -4.60 18.13 -1.83
CA THR A 143 -3.73 17.68 -0.73
C THR A 143 -2.35 17.32 -1.27
N ALA A 144 -2.29 16.60 -2.40
CA ALA A 144 -1.03 16.26 -3.07
C ALA A 144 -0.19 17.50 -3.36
N ARG A 145 -0.82 18.55 -3.91
CA ARG A 145 -0.17 19.82 -4.21
C ARG A 145 0.39 20.51 -2.96
N LYS A 146 -0.31 20.43 -1.83
CA LYS A 146 0.19 20.98 -0.55
C LYS A 146 1.40 20.21 -0.02
N LEU A 147 1.50 18.92 -0.33
CA LEU A 147 2.62 18.04 0.04
C LEU A 147 3.81 18.13 -0.93
N GLY A 148 3.74 18.96 -1.98
CA GLY A 148 4.83 19.12 -2.97
C GLY A 148 4.67 18.26 -4.23
N PHE A 149 3.55 17.55 -4.41
CA PHE A 149 3.32 16.74 -5.60
C PHE A 149 2.56 17.49 -6.69
N LYS A 150 2.87 17.16 -7.94
CA LYS A 150 2.14 17.56 -9.15
C LYS A 150 1.38 16.35 -9.71
N THR A 151 0.26 16.61 -10.37
CA THR A 151 -0.56 15.56 -10.99
C THR A 151 -0.04 15.25 -12.40
N LEU A 152 0.07 13.97 -12.72
CA LEU A 152 0.30 13.45 -14.07
C LEU A 152 -0.90 12.60 -14.52
N PRO A 153 -1.17 12.53 -15.83
CA PRO A 153 -2.15 11.58 -16.35
C PRO A 153 -1.74 10.15 -16.01
N THR A 154 -2.68 9.35 -15.50
CA THR A 154 -2.44 7.94 -15.19
C THR A 154 -2.37 7.12 -16.47
N ASN A 155 -1.31 6.33 -16.63
CA ASN A 155 -1.12 5.43 -17.77
C ASN A 155 -2.17 4.29 -17.76
N GLN A 156 -2.67 3.91 -18.93
CA GLN A 156 -3.61 2.80 -19.12
C GLN A 156 -3.08 1.47 -18.57
N VAL A 157 -1.78 1.20 -18.68
CA VAL A 157 -1.17 -0.01 -18.10
C VAL A 157 -1.31 -0.01 -16.58
N GLN A 158 -1.12 1.15 -15.95
CA GLN A 158 -1.26 1.28 -14.50
C GLN A 158 -2.71 1.15 -14.07
N LEU A 159 -3.65 1.62 -14.88
CA LEU A 159 -5.07 1.41 -14.65
C LEU A 159 -5.44 -0.09 -14.72
N LEU A 160 -4.89 -0.84 -15.68
CA LEU A 160 -5.10 -2.28 -15.78
C LEU A 160 -4.56 -3.02 -14.54
N VAL A 161 -3.35 -2.70 -14.09
CA VAL A 161 -2.77 -3.24 -12.85
C VAL A 161 -3.67 -2.95 -11.65
N LEU A 162 -4.27 -1.77 -11.60
CA LEU A 162 -5.17 -1.37 -10.51
C LEU A 162 -6.53 -2.10 -10.56
N ILE A 163 -7.04 -2.38 -11.75
CA ILE A 163 -8.25 -3.20 -11.95
C ILE A 163 -8.00 -4.64 -11.49
N LEU A 164 -6.86 -5.23 -11.85
CA LEU A 164 -6.48 -6.55 -11.36
C LEU A 164 -6.38 -6.53 -9.84
N ASN A 165 -5.72 -5.53 -9.26
CA ASN A 165 -5.63 -5.40 -7.80
C ASN A 165 -6.93 -4.94 -7.10
N TYR A 166 -8.03 -4.72 -7.81
CA TYR A 166 -9.24 -4.16 -7.21
C TYR A 166 -9.76 -4.91 -5.96
N PRO A 167 -9.72 -6.26 -5.88
CA PRO A 167 -10.10 -6.98 -4.67
C PRO A 167 -9.23 -6.63 -3.46
N THR A 168 -7.91 -6.51 -3.65
CA THR A 168 -7.00 -6.11 -2.56
C THR A 168 -7.22 -4.66 -2.13
N LEU A 169 -7.65 -3.79 -3.05
CA LEU A 169 -8.02 -2.41 -2.73
C LEU A 169 -9.32 -2.33 -1.93
N ILE A 170 -10.33 -3.15 -2.26
CA ILE A 170 -11.57 -3.26 -1.48
C ILE A 170 -11.22 -3.68 -0.05
N LEU A 171 -10.39 -4.72 0.10
CA LEU A 171 -10.00 -5.22 1.42
C LEU A 171 -9.23 -4.18 2.23
N THR A 172 -8.18 -3.56 1.66
CA THR A 172 -7.39 -2.54 2.37
C THR A 172 -8.27 -1.34 2.77
N GLN A 173 -9.11 -0.83 1.87
CA GLN A 173 -10.00 0.30 2.20
C GLN A 173 -11.08 -0.08 3.23
N SER A 174 -11.55 -1.32 3.19
CA SER A 174 -12.53 -1.82 4.16
C SER A 174 -11.91 -2.02 5.54
N LEU A 175 -10.67 -2.53 5.61
CA LEU A 175 -9.91 -2.68 6.84
C LEU A 175 -9.58 -1.31 7.46
N ALA A 176 -9.18 -0.32 6.65
CA ALA A 176 -8.92 1.04 7.11
C ALA A 176 -10.15 1.70 7.75
N SER A 177 -11.34 1.47 7.19
CA SER A 177 -12.55 2.18 7.62
C SER A 177 -13.50 1.36 8.50
N LYS A 178 -13.19 0.07 8.72
CA LYS A 178 -14.03 -0.91 9.44
C LYS A 178 -15.44 -1.08 8.84
N ARG A 179 -15.59 -0.79 7.54
CA ARG A 179 -16.83 -0.94 6.78
C ARG A 179 -16.51 -1.32 5.34
N LEU A 180 -17.38 -2.04 4.65
CA LEU A 180 -17.16 -2.38 3.24
C LEU A 180 -17.08 -1.10 2.39
N ARG A 181 -15.98 -0.92 1.66
CA ARG A 181 -15.79 0.23 0.77
C ARG A 181 -15.24 -0.19 -0.58
N PHE A 182 -15.78 0.44 -1.61
CA PHE A 182 -15.40 0.24 -3.00
C PHE A 182 -14.61 1.46 -3.49
N PRO A 183 -13.32 1.29 -3.82
CA PRO A 183 -12.49 2.37 -4.34
C PRO A 183 -13.02 2.91 -5.67
N ASN A 184 -13.05 4.24 -5.83
CA ASN A 184 -13.45 4.83 -7.10
C ASN A 184 -12.22 5.00 -8.01
N LEU A 185 -12.03 4.06 -8.94
CA LEU A 185 -10.87 4.07 -9.85
C LEU A 185 -10.85 5.28 -10.80
N ARG A 186 -11.97 5.98 -11.02
CA ARG A 186 -11.98 7.21 -11.86
C ARG A 186 -11.26 8.38 -11.18
N LYS A 187 -11.12 8.33 -9.86
CA LYS A 187 -10.40 9.35 -9.06
C LYS A 187 -8.91 9.05 -8.93
N VAL A 188 -8.44 7.96 -9.52
CA VAL A 188 -7.02 7.61 -9.51
C VAL A 188 -6.25 8.69 -10.23
N ARG A 189 -5.18 9.14 -9.59
CA ARG A 189 -4.24 10.10 -10.14
C ARG A 189 -2.83 9.61 -9.87
N THR A 190 -1.95 9.89 -10.82
CA THR A 190 -0.52 9.70 -10.66
C THR A 190 0.07 11.01 -10.19
N TYR A 191 0.92 10.94 -9.18
CA TYR A 191 1.56 12.08 -8.56
C TYR A 191 3.06 11.98 -8.78
N HIS A 192 3.69 13.11 -9.03
CA HIS A 192 5.12 13.23 -9.26
C HIS A 192 5.69 14.40 -8.46
N SER A 193 6.89 14.26 -7.93
CA SER A 193 7.62 15.33 -7.24
C SER A 193 9.13 15.15 -7.36
N SER A 194 9.89 16.24 -7.28
CA SER A 194 11.33 16.20 -7.05
C SER A 194 11.64 16.21 -5.55
N LEU A 195 12.85 15.80 -5.17
CA LEU A 195 13.26 15.88 -3.76
C LEU A 195 13.23 17.32 -3.23
N ASP A 196 13.66 18.30 -4.03
CA ASP A 196 13.65 19.72 -3.65
C ASP A 196 12.24 20.25 -3.38
N GLU A 197 11.25 19.82 -4.17
CA GLU A 197 9.85 20.20 -3.97
C GLU A 197 9.28 19.63 -2.68
N LEU A 198 9.69 18.41 -2.30
CA LEU A 198 9.31 17.79 -1.04
C LEU A 198 10.00 18.47 0.16
N ILE A 199 11.30 18.77 0.04
CA ILE A 199 12.07 19.50 1.08
C ILE A 199 11.44 20.87 1.33
N ALA A 200 11.06 21.59 0.27
CA ALA A 200 10.39 22.89 0.39
C ALA A 200 9.03 22.84 1.12
N LYS A 201 8.45 21.64 1.31
CA LYS A 201 7.21 21.41 2.05
C LYS A 201 7.41 20.61 3.34
N GLU A 202 8.64 20.30 3.71
CA GLU A 202 8.96 19.43 4.85
C GLU A 202 8.31 19.91 6.15
N GLU A 203 8.42 21.20 6.48
CA GLU A 203 7.82 21.79 7.68
C GLU A 203 6.30 21.62 7.73
N PHE A 204 5.62 21.85 6.60
CA PHE A 204 4.18 21.63 6.48
C PHE A 204 3.80 20.16 6.67
N ILE A 205 4.58 19.24 6.08
CA ILE A 205 4.35 17.78 6.20
C ILE A 205 4.51 17.35 7.66
N ARG A 206 5.55 17.83 8.35
CA ARG A 206 5.79 17.57 9.78
C ARG A 206 4.63 18.08 10.63
N HIS A 207 4.24 19.34 10.46
CA HIS A 207 3.12 19.91 11.19
C HIS A 207 1.80 19.14 10.97
N LEU A 208 1.52 18.72 9.74
CA LEU A 208 0.34 17.91 9.43
C LEU A 208 0.38 16.54 10.12
N ARG A 209 1.55 15.91 10.17
CA ARG A 209 1.79 14.62 10.84
C ARG A 209 1.65 14.73 12.36
N ASP A 210 2.15 15.80 12.95
CA ASP A 210 2.06 16.08 14.39
C ASP A 210 0.59 16.32 14.78
N LYS A 211 -0.14 17.13 14.03
CA LYS A 211 -1.60 17.31 14.21
C LYS A 211 -2.39 16.00 14.15
N LEU A 212 -1.99 15.06 13.28
CA LEU A 212 -2.59 13.73 13.19
C LEU A 212 -2.11 12.78 14.29
N THR A 213 -1.12 13.12 15.09
CA THR A 213 -0.62 12.27 16.18
C THR A 213 -1.11 12.79 17.53
N ASP A 214 -1.11 14.11 17.75
CA ASP A 214 -1.43 14.73 19.04
C ASP A 214 -2.85 14.51 19.54
N GLN A 215 -3.84 14.42 18.64
CA GLN A 215 -5.22 14.08 19.06
C GLN A 215 -5.38 12.59 19.52
N ASN A 216 -4.28 11.85 19.75
CA ASN A 216 -4.28 10.51 20.38
C ASN A 216 -4.15 10.59 21.91
N GLU A 217 -3.90 11.78 22.47
CA GLU A 217 -3.80 12.00 23.92
C GLU A 217 -5.12 12.45 24.57
N LEU A 218 -6.26 12.32 23.87
CA LEU A 218 -7.61 12.61 24.35
C LEU A 218 -8.50 11.36 24.30
#